data_AF-A0A8J6E3K0-F1
#
_entry.id   AF-A0A8J6E3K0-F1
#
_cell.length_a   1.000
_cell.length_b   1.000
_cell.length_c   1.000
_cell.angle_alpha   90.00
_cell.angle_beta   90.00
_cell.angle_gamma   90.00
#
_symmetry.space_group_name_H-M   'P 1'
#
loop_
_entity.id
_entity.type
_entity.pdbx_description
1 polymer ?
#
loop_
_entity_poly.entity_id
_entity_poly.type
_entity_poly.pdbx_seq_one_letter_code
_entity_poly.pdbx_strand_id
1 'polypeptide(L)'
;MPSESPCSGHADEEGKVGPESSGGPPMALPSVPEDSPAMAQLLPSDVTVTRLSRSIQLYCQPGLPGSPGPRPLLLFLPWLGARPAAQAKYLQLYLTCGFDMLAVESALSHFLCPRLGLRHAARVLALLRGPGVLASRPLVVHALSLGGYTFAQMLLLMSQNPGHYSTVTRRLWGHIFDSLVVGSLERMALGVSQLMSPQALGPIIRATAMLYFHLCPGCTVQHYEAALDAFWRPPVKPPTLVFYSNDDPLCDTARLQELLASWQQAGMPVWAQAWETSRHAAHLRQHPLEYRHALITFLGRLGLVPPSARL
;
A
#
# COMPACT_ATOMS: atom_id res chain seq x y z
N MET A 1 -30.23 -44.28 -21.99
CA MET A 1 -31.34 -45.21 -21.76
C MET A 1 -31.12 -46.42 -22.64
N PRO A 2 -31.20 -47.67 -22.16
CA PRO A 2 -31.57 -48.17 -20.82
C PRO A 2 -30.32 -48.80 -20.11
N SER A 3 -30.25 -49.31 -18.88
CA SER A 3 -31.15 -49.67 -17.76
C SER A 3 -30.22 -49.89 -16.54
N GLU A 4 -30.32 -49.14 -15.44
CA GLU A 4 -30.97 -49.51 -14.16
C GLU A 4 -30.65 -50.90 -13.56
N SER A 5 -29.82 -50.90 -12.49
CA SER A 5 -30.00 -51.40 -11.09
C SER A 5 -30.51 -52.85 -10.84
N PRO A 6 -30.56 -53.44 -9.60
CA PRO A 6 -30.41 -52.85 -8.25
C PRO A 6 -29.75 -53.75 -7.13
N CYS A 7 -29.89 -53.28 -5.88
CA CYS A 7 -29.95 -53.99 -4.57
C CYS A 7 -28.63 -54.15 -3.79
N SER A 8 -28.49 -53.45 -2.64
CA SER A 8 -28.97 -53.79 -1.28
C SER A 8 -27.86 -54.53 -0.52
N GLY A 9 -27.40 -54.19 0.68
CA GLY A 9 -27.91 -53.39 1.78
C GLY A 9 -27.48 -54.13 3.06
N HIS A 10 -26.94 -53.44 4.08
CA HIS A 10 -27.10 -53.83 5.49
C HIS A 10 -26.64 -52.70 6.40
N ALA A 11 -27.49 -52.45 7.40
CA ALA A 11 -27.36 -51.48 8.48
C ALA A 11 -26.94 -52.21 9.77
N ASP A 12 -26.86 -51.41 10.84
CA ASP A 12 -26.74 -51.75 12.27
C ASP A 12 -25.27 -51.93 12.75
N GLU A 13 -24.84 -51.42 13.90
CA GLU A 13 -25.57 -51.07 15.12
C GLU A 13 -24.80 -50.07 16.00
N GLU A 14 -25.51 -49.50 16.96
CA GLU A 14 -25.17 -48.41 17.88
C GLU A 14 -24.06 -48.73 18.92
N GLY A 15 -23.37 -47.67 19.36
CA GLY A 15 -22.48 -47.68 20.52
C GLY A 15 -22.59 -46.37 21.30
N LYS A 16 -23.47 -46.37 22.30
CA LYS A 16 -23.83 -45.26 23.21
C LYS A 16 -22.78 -45.12 24.33
N VAL A 17 -22.19 -43.94 24.53
CA VAL A 17 -21.49 -43.57 25.77
C VAL A 17 -21.94 -42.17 26.21
N GLY A 18 -22.41 -42.10 27.47
CA GLY A 18 -22.93 -40.91 28.13
C GLY A 18 -21.85 -39.96 28.68
N PRO A 19 -22.25 -38.94 29.44
CA PRO A 19 -21.59 -37.63 29.46
C PRO A 19 -20.56 -37.47 30.57
N GLU A 20 -19.46 -36.78 30.30
CA GLU A 20 -18.61 -36.18 31.32
C GLU A 20 -18.68 -34.65 31.26
N SER A 21 -18.95 -34.07 32.43
CA SER A 21 -19.02 -32.64 32.68
C SER A 21 -17.64 -32.02 32.85
N SER A 22 -17.63 -30.68 32.81
CA SER A 22 -16.64 -29.75 33.39
C SER A 22 -15.47 -29.31 32.50
N GLY A 23 -15.63 -28.12 31.93
CA GLY A 23 -14.57 -27.32 31.31
C GLY A 23 -15.11 -25.89 31.14
N GLY A 24 -14.49 -24.92 31.80
CA GLY A 24 -15.01 -23.56 32.03
C GLY A 24 -15.36 -22.74 30.77
N PRO A 25 -15.98 -21.55 30.95
CA PRO A 25 -16.43 -20.74 29.82
C PRO A 25 -15.23 -20.40 28.92
N PRO A 26 -15.41 -20.37 27.59
CA PRO A 26 -14.34 -19.96 26.70
C PRO A 26 -13.91 -18.55 27.10
N MET A 27 -12.63 -18.42 27.46
CA MET A 27 -11.99 -17.18 27.85
C MET A 27 -12.22 -16.17 26.72
N ALA A 28 -13.16 -15.26 26.94
CA ALA A 28 -13.48 -14.20 26.00
C ALA A 28 -12.19 -13.39 25.80
N LEU A 29 -11.64 -13.48 24.59
CA LEU A 29 -10.62 -12.55 24.14
C LEU A 29 -11.15 -11.13 24.41
N PRO A 30 -10.37 -10.24 25.03
CA PRO A 30 -10.84 -8.89 25.29
C PRO A 30 -11.27 -8.28 23.95
N SER A 31 -12.56 -7.98 23.86
CA SER A 31 -13.15 -7.23 22.77
C SER A 31 -12.41 -5.90 22.69
N VAL A 32 -11.52 -5.79 21.70
CA VAL A 32 -10.88 -4.53 21.35
C VAL A 32 -12.00 -3.54 21.03
N PRO A 33 -12.08 -2.38 21.71
CA PRO A 33 -13.15 -1.43 21.48
C PRO A 33 -13.15 -0.97 20.01
N GLU A 34 -14.34 -0.77 19.46
CA GLU A 34 -14.56 -0.21 18.13
C GLU A 34 -14.02 1.22 18.04
N ASP A 35 -12.73 1.38 17.80
CA ASP A 35 -12.14 2.68 17.50
C ASP A 35 -12.05 2.91 15.99
N SER A 36 -13.13 3.44 15.43
CA SER A 36 -13.06 4.45 14.37
C SER A 36 -14.14 5.48 14.67
N PRO A 37 -13.75 6.75 14.92
CA PRO A 37 -13.30 7.55 13.79
C PRO A 37 -12.27 8.65 14.16
N ALA A 38 -11.09 8.30 14.67
CA ALA A 38 -10.06 9.30 14.97
C ALA A 38 -9.65 10.15 13.75
N MET A 39 -9.77 9.61 12.54
CA MET A 39 -9.49 10.33 11.30
C MET A 39 -10.67 11.18 10.82
N ALA A 40 -11.91 10.69 10.92
CA ALA A 40 -13.08 11.42 10.42
C ALA A 40 -13.37 12.70 11.24
N GLN A 41 -12.99 12.70 12.52
CA GLN A 41 -13.06 13.90 13.37
C GLN A 41 -12.08 15.01 12.94
N LEU A 42 -11.08 14.70 12.11
CA LEU A 42 -10.08 15.64 11.61
C LEU A 42 -10.39 16.13 10.18
N LEU A 43 -11.52 15.70 9.60
CA LEU A 43 -11.88 16.02 8.22
C LEU A 43 -12.83 17.21 8.15
N PRO A 44 -12.75 18.01 7.07
CA PRO A 44 -13.81 18.95 6.70
C PRO A 44 -15.17 18.24 6.62
N SER A 45 -16.25 18.94 6.99
CA SER A 45 -17.60 18.38 7.10
C SER A 45 -18.19 17.89 5.77
N ASP A 46 -17.62 18.32 4.64
CA ASP A 46 -18.04 17.98 3.28
C ASP A 46 -17.37 16.69 2.75
N VAL A 47 -16.45 16.07 3.51
CA VAL A 47 -15.79 14.83 3.08
C VAL A 47 -16.66 13.61 3.40
N THR A 48 -17.07 12.89 2.37
CA THR A 48 -17.73 11.59 2.52
C THR A 48 -16.68 10.49 2.68
N VAL A 49 -16.82 9.68 3.74
CA VAL A 49 -15.94 8.54 4.02
C VAL A 49 -16.69 7.23 3.77
N THR A 50 -16.19 6.42 2.85
CA THR A 50 -16.72 5.06 2.58
C THR A 50 -15.69 4.01 2.99
N ARG A 51 -16.04 3.20 4.00
CA ARG A 51 -15.20 2.09 4.44
C ARG A 51 -15.43 0.86 3.56
N LEU A 52 -14.45 0.52 2.72
CA LEU A 52 -14.51 -0.66 1.84
C LEU A 52 -14.05 -1.93 2.55
N SER A 53 -13.12 -1.79 3.51
CA SER A 53 -12.72 -2.87 4.40
C SER A 53 -12.08 -2.31 5.67
N ARG A 54 -11.56 -3.19 6.55
CA ARG A 54 -10.84 -2.74 7.75
C ARG A 54 -9.62 -1.86 7.43
N SER A 55 -8.94 -2.12 6.32
CA SER A 55 -7.70 -1.43 5.94
C SER A 55 -7.82 -0.61 4.64
N ILE A 56 -9.05 -0.43 4.12
CA ILE A 56 -9.29 0.31 2.88
C ILE A 56 -10.44 1.29 3.07
N GLN A 57 -10.15 2.57 2.89
CA GLN A 57 -11.11 3.66 3.06
C GLN A 57 -11.04 4.59 1.85
N LEU A 58 -12.20 5.02 1.37
CA LEU A 58 -12.36 5.98 0.29
C LEU A 58 -12.85 7.30 0.87
N TYR A 59 -12.15 8.39 0.56
CA TYR A 59 -12.49 9.75 0.97
C TYR A 59 -12.82 10.57 -0.28
N CYS A 60 -14.06 11.04 -0.37
CA CYS A 60 -14.54 11.82 -1.51
C CYS A 60 -15.02 13.20 -1.06
N GLN A 61 -14.78 14.21 -1.87
CA GLN A 61 -15.42 15.51 -1.74
C GLN A 61 -16.43 15.75 -2.86
N PRO A 62 -17.51 16.51 -2.59
CA PRO A 62 -18.41 16.96 -3.65
C PRO A 62 -17.60 17.72 -4.71
N GLY A 63 -17.86 17.42 -5.99
CA GLY A 63 -17.26 18.17 -7.09
C GLY A 63 -17.70 19.62 -7.05
N LEU A 64 -16.82 20.55 -7.42
CA LEU A 64 -17.26 21.92 -7.65
C LEU A 64 -18.27 21.95 -8.81
N PRO A 65 -19.34 22.77 -8.71
CA PRO A 65 -20.26 22.99 -9.82
C PRO A 65 -19.49 23.44 -11.07
N GLY A 66 -19.70 22.75 -12.20
CA GLY A 66 -19.04 23.07 -13.48
C GLY A 66 -17.66 22.42 -13.69
N SER A 67 -17.23 21.50 -12.83
CA SER A 67 -16.00 20.74 -13.08
C SER A 67 -16.15 19.79 -14.29
N PRO A 68 -15.19 19.80 -15.25
CA PRO A 68 -15.35 19.17 -16.57
C PRO A 68 -15.22 17.62 -16.58
N GLY A 69 -15.18 16.97 -15.43
CA GLY A 69 -15.02 15.52 -15.34
C GLY A 69 -14.89 15.02 -13.90
N PRO A 70 -14.85 13.68 -13.71
CA PRO A 70 -14.68 13.11 -12.39
C PRO A 70 -13.30 13.47 -11.84
N ARG A 71 -13.26 13.87 -10.55
CA ARG A 71 -12.02 14.20 -9.82
C ARG A 71 -10.97 13.09 -10.03
N PRO A 72 -9.67 13.38 -10.16
CA PRO A 72 -8.65 12.32 -10.16
C PRO A 72 -8.68 11.52 -8.84
N LEU A 73 -8.24 10.27 -8.89
CA LEU A 73 -8.17 9.36 -7.74
C LEU A 73 -6.70 9.22 -7.32
N LEU A 74 -6.42 9.44 -6.05
CA LEU A 74 -5.17 9.06 -5.42
C LEU A 74 -5.30 7.68 -4.78
N LEU A 75 -4.45 6.74 -5.16
CA LEU A 75 -4.19 5.55 -4.35
C LEU A 75 -3.09 5.91 -3.35
N PHE A 76 -3.47 6.04 -2.08
CA PHE A 76 -2.55 6.37 -0.99
C PHE A 76 -2.17 5.09 -0.23
N LEU A 77 -0.89 4.75 -0.26
CA LEU A 77 -0.31 3.57 0.40
C LEU A 77 0.62 4.08 1.51
N PRO A 78 0.12 4.31 2.74
CA PRO A 78 0.92 4.86 3.83
C PRO A 78 2.00 3.90 4.33
N TRP A 79 2.89 4.43 5.16
CA TRP A 79 3.83 3.63 5.93
C TRP A 79 3.11 2.78 6.98
N LEU A 80 3.78 1.73 7.49
CA LEU A 80 3.20 0.85 8.49
C LEU A 80 2.88 1.60 9.78
N GLY A 81 1.65 1.44 10.28
CA GLY A 81 1.22 2.06 11.54
C GLY A 81 1.04 3.58 11.45
N ALA A 82 0.79 4.12 10.26
CA ALA A 82 0.52 5.54 10.06
C ALA A 82 -0.66 6.00 10.92
N ARG A 83 -0.38 6.93 11.85
CA ARG A 83 -1.42 7.47 12.76
C ARG A 83 -2.45 8.27 11.96
N PRO A 84 -3.75 8.21 12.33
CA PRO A 84 -4.82 8.96 11.68
C PRO A 84 -4.50 10.45 11.47
N ALA A 85 -3.96 11.12 12.49
CA ALA A 85 -3.59 12.53 12.40
C ALA A 85 -2.47 12.84 11.39
N ALA A 86 -1.58 11.88 11.14
CA ALA A 86 -0.53 12.05 10.14
C ALA A 86 -1.07 11.83 8.72
N GLN A 87 -1.92 10.82 8.54
CA GLN A 87 -2.61 10.57 7.27
C GLN A 87 -3.54 11.72 6.88
N ALA A 88 -4.23 12.33 7.85
CA ALA A 88 -5.11 13.47 7.62
C ALA A 88 -4.42 14.66 6.94
N LYS A 89 -3.12 14.88 7.20
CA LYS A 89 -2.34 15.94 6.54
C LYS A 89 -2.15 15.69 5.04
N TYR A 90 -1.90 14.44 4.66
CA TYR A 90 -1.83 14.06 3.25
C TYR A 90 -3.21 14.16 2.61
N LEU A 91 -4.24 13.64 3.28
CA LEU A 91 -5.60 13.71 2.77
C LEU A 91 -6.04 15.14 2.48
N GLN A 92 -5.87 16.08 3.43
CA GLN A 92 -6.18 17.49 3.22
C GLN A 92 -5.42 18.07 2.01
N LEU A 93 -4.12 17.78 1.88
CA LEU A 93 -3.30 18.27 0.77
C LEU A 93 -3.85 17.85 -0.59
N TYR A 94 -4.25 16.60 -0.74
CA TYR A 94 -4.79 16.07 -1.99
C TYR A 94 -6.23 16.50 -2.26
N LEU A 95 -7.07 16.57 -1.23
CA LEU A 95 -8.43 17.08 -1.32
C LEU A 95 -8.45 18.52 -1.86
N THR A 96 -7.57 19.39 -1.33
CA THR A 96 -7.37 20.76 -1.83
C THR A 96 -6.88 20.80 -3.29
N CYS A 97 -6.10 19.80 -3.72
CA CYS A 97 -5.66 19.67 -5.12
C CYS A 97 -6.74 19.07 -6.05
N GLY A 98 -7.94 18.81 -5.55
CA GLY A 98 -9.04 18.27 -6.35
C GLY A 98 -9.06 16.75 -6.49
N PHE A 99 -8.28 16.01 -5.71
CA PHE A 99 -8.27 14.55 -5.72
C PHE A 99 -9.29 13.99 -4.73
N ASP A 100 -9.82 12.80 -5.00
CA ASP A 100 -10.33 11.92 -3.94
C ASP A 100 -9.24 10.91 -3.59
N MET A 101 -9.29 10.34 -2.39
CA MET A 101 -8.23 9.46 -1.89
C MET A 101 -8.79 8.08 -1.53
N LEU A 102 -8.21 7.03 -2.11
CA LEU A 102 -8.35 5.66 -1.66
C LEU A 102 -7.13 5.32 -0.79
N ALA A 103 -7.30 5.37 0.53
CA ALA A 103 -6.25 4.99 1.47
C ALA A 103 -6.28 3.48 1.70
N VAL A 104 -5.11 2.84 1.56
CA VAL A 104 -4.94 1.39 1.66
C VAL A 104 -3.81 1.09 2.63
N GLU A 105 -4.17 0.73 3.86
CA GLU A 105 -3.22 0.39 4.91
C GLU A 105 -2.70 -1.04 4.75
N SER A 106 -1.39 -1.19 4.96
CA SER A 106 -0.71 -2.48 4.97
C SER A 106 -0.42 -2.93 6.40
N ALA A 107 -0.41 -4.24 6.62
CA ALA A 107 -0.01 -4.85 7.89
C ALA A 107 1.39 -5.46 7.75
N LEU A 108 2.09 -5.65 8.87
CA LEU A 108 3.40 -6.30 8.87
C LEU A 108 3.33 -7.73 8.30
N SER A 109 2.21 -8.42 8.49
CA SER A 109 1.97 -9.76 7.92
C SER A 109 1.95 -9.78 6.39
N HIS A 110 1.59 -8.66 5.73
CA HIS A 110 1.66 -8.55 4.27
C HIS A 110 3.10 -8.52 3.77
N PHE A 111 4.03 -8.05 4.59
CA PHE A 111 5.45 -8.08 4.31
C PHE A 111 6.07 -9.41 4.68
N LEU A 112 5.88 -9.87 5.93
CA LEU A 112 6.47 -11.12 6.42
C LEU A 112 5.95 -12.35 5.68
N CYS A 113 4.71 -12.34 5.18
CA CYS A 113 4.17 -13.42 4.37
C CYS A 113 3.80 -12.90 2.97
N PRO A 114 4.68 -13.03 1.96
CA PRO A 114 4.45 -12.48 0.63
C PRO A 114 3.17 -12.96 -0.05
N ARG A 115 2.69 -14.18 0.25
CA ARG A 115 1.39 -14.66 -0.25
C ARG A 115 0.22 -13.80 0.24
N LEU A 116 0.26 -13.37 1.51
CA LEU A 116 -0.75 -12.45 2.06
C LEU A 116 -0.61 -11.06 1.44
N GLY A 117 0.63 -10.60 1.23
CA GLY A 117 0.92 -9.35 0.51
C GLY A 117 0.38 -9.33 -0.91
N LEU A 118 0.62 -10.39 -1.69
CA LEU A 118 0.11 -10.54 -3.06
C LEU A 118 -1.42 -10.60 -3.08
N ARG A 119 -2.03 -11.33 -2.14
CA ARG A 119 -3.50 -11.35 -2.00
C ARG A 119 -4.05 -9.96 -1.67
N HIS A 120 -3.35 -9.20 -0.84
CA HIS A 120 -3.73 -7.83 -0.51
C HIS A 120 -3.61 -6.91 -1.74
N ALA A 121 -2.49 -6.94 -2.45
CA ALA A 121 -2.28 -6.21 -3.70
C ALA A 121 -3.34 -6.55 -4.76
N ALA A 122 -3.63 -7.85 -4.95
CA ALA A 122 -4.67 -8.31 -5.87
C ALA A 122 -6.06 -7.77 -5.52
N ARG A 123 -6.40 -7.70 -4.22
CA ARG A 123 -7.66 -7.11 -3.75
C ARG A 123 -7.74 -5.61 -4.09
N VAL A 124 -6.65 -4.88 -3.90
CA VAL A 124 -6.59 -3.44 -4.25
C VAL A 124 -6.77 -3.25 -5.76
N LEU A 125 -6.07 -4.05 -6.58
CA LEU A 125 -6.23 -4.03 -8.03
C LEU A 125 -7.66 -4.39 -8.48
N ALA A 126 -8.30 -5.36 -7.80
CA ALA A 126 -9.68 -5.73 -8.08
C ALA A 126 -10.64 -4.56 -7.80
N LEU A 127 -10.44 -3.80 -6.71
CA LEU A 127 -11.23 -2.60 -6.42
C LEU A 127 -11.01 -1.50 -7.47
N LEU A 128 -9.76 -1.29 -7.89
CA LEU A 128 -9.40 -0.31 -8.92
C LEU A 128 -9.93 -0.69 -10.31
N ARG A 129 -10.15 -1.97 -10.57
CA ARG A 129 -10.69 -2.47 -11.84
C ARG A 129 -12.21 -2.63 -11.83
N GLY A 130 -12.79 -2.84 -10.64
CA GLY A 130 -14.20 -3.20 -10.48
C GLY A 130 -15.17 -2.22 -11.14
N PRO A 131 -16.40 -2.66 -11.45
CA PRO A 131 -17.39 -1.80 -12.06
C PRO A 131 -17.67 -0.60 -11.15
N GLY A 132 -17.65 0.61 -11.70
CA GLY A 132 -18.01 1.82 -10.97
C GLY A 132 -17.10 3.02 -11.24
N VAL A 133 -17.36 4.08 -10.48
CA VAL A 133 -16.77 5.41 -10.66
C VAL A 133 -15.25 5.41 -10.48
N LEU A 134 -14.67 4.45 -9.74
CA LEU A 134 -13.22 4.36 -9.55
C LEU A 134 -12.46 3.93 -10.81
N ALA A 135 -13.08 3.14 -11.69
CA ALA A 135 -12.41 2.52 -12.84
C ALA A 135 -12.18 3.48 -14.01
N SER A 136 -12.91 4.60 -14.08
CA SER A 136 -12.81 5.59 -15.17
C SER A 136 -11.93 6.80 -14.82
N ARG A 137 -11.47 6.92 -13.57
CA ARG A 137 -10.77 8.10 -13.06
C ARG A 137 -9.26 8.05 -13.36
N PRO A 138 -8.62 9.18 -13.70
CA PRO A 138 -7.16 9.28 -13.68
C PRO A 138 -6.63 8.86 -12.30
N LEU A 139 -5.60 8.02 -12.28
CA LEU A 139 -5.03 7.42 -11.09
C LEU A 139 -3.62 7.93 -10.85
N VAL A 140 -3.38 8.47 -9.66
CA VAL A 140 -2.03 8.75 -9.16
C VAL A 140 -1.78 7.84 -7.96
N VAL A 141 -0.57 7.30 -7.84
CA VAL A 141 -0.18 6.49 -6.69
C VAL A 141 0.78 7.28 -5.82
N HIS A 142 0.52 7.34 -4.53
CA HIS A 142 1.48 7.85 -3.55
C HIS A 142 1.78 6.75 -2.54
N ALA A 143 3.00 6.22 -2.60
CA ALA A 143 3.44 5.08 -1.81
C ALA A 143 4.60 5.46 -0.88
N LEU A 144 4.39 5.22 0.42
CA LEU A 144 5.31 5.60 1.48
C LEU A 144 5.89 4.37 2.17
N SER A 145 7.21 4.25 2.29
CA SER A 145 7.86 3.17 3.05
C SER A 145 7.31 1.78 2.67
N LEU A 146 6.71 1.04 3.61
CA LEU A 146 6.06 -0.26 3.37
C LEU A 146 4.98 -0.21 2.27
N GLY A 147 4.30 0.93 2.11
CA GLY A 147 3.38 1.15 1.00
C GLY A 147 4.05 1.02 -0.36
N GLY A 148 5.35 1.34 -0.47
CA GLY A 148 6.17 1.10 -1.65
C GLY A 148 6.30 -0.39 -1.97
N TYR A 149 6.47 -1.24 -0.96
CA TYR A 149 6.47 -2.70 -1.14
C TYR A 149 5.10 -3.24 -1.56
N THR A 150 4.01 -2.72 -1.00
CA THR A 150 2.66 -3.07 -1.46
C THR A 150 2.46 -2.68 -2.92
N PHE A 151 2.95 -1.52 -3.34
CA PHE A 151 2.89 -1.11 -4.74
C PHE A 151 3.78 -1.98 -5.65
N ALA A 152 4.97 -2.38 -5.19
CA ALA A 152 5.84 -3.30 -5.91
C ALA A 152 5.13 -4.63 -6.23
N GLN A 153 4.39 -5.18 -5.26
CA GLN A 153 3.56 -6.37 -5.47
C GLN A 153 2.43 -6.12 -6.47
N MET A 154 1.84 -4.92 -6.50
CA MET A 154 0.85 -4.55 -7.51
C MET A 154 1.49 -4.50 -8.91
N LEU A 155 2.67 -3.89 -9.05
CA LEU A 155 3.42 -3.85 -10.31
C LEU A 155 3.79 -5.26 -10.78
N LEU A 156 4.19 -6.15 -9.88
CA LEU A 156 4.47 -7.55 -10.21
C LEU A 156 3.23 -8.27 -10.76
N LEU A 157 2.05 -8.08 -10.15
CA LEU A 157 0.81 -8.66 -10.66
C LEU A 157 0.43 -8.08 -12.03
N MET A 158 0.64 -6.78 -12.24
CA MET A 158 0.42 -6.11 -13.52
C MET A 158 1.36 -6.64 -14.62
N SER A 159 2.63 -6.88 -14.30
CA SER A 159 3.61 -7.39 -15.27
C SER A 159 3.34 -8.85 -15.65
N GLN A 160 2.89 -9.67 -14.71
CA GLN A 160 2.52 -11.07 -14.95
C GLN A 160 1.23 -11.22 -15.77
N ASN A 161 0.28 -10.27 -15.65
CA ASN A 161 -1.01 -10.34 -16.34
C ASN A 161 -1.39 -9.01 -17.02
N PRO A 162 -0.65 -8.55 -18.06
CA PRO A 162 -0.83 -7.20 -18.62
C PRO A 162 -2.25 -6.94 -19.15
N GLY A 163 -2.84 -7.92 -19.84
CA GLY A 163 -4.20 -7.78 -20.37
C GLY A 163 -5.26 -7.63 -19.28
N HIS A 164 -5.11 -8.38 -18.18
CA HIS A 164 -6.05 -8.39 -17.06
C HIS A 164 -6.09 -7.04 -16.31
N TYR A 165 -4.95 -6.33 -16.25
CA TYR A 165 -4.81 -5.07 -15.54
C TYR A 165 -4.68 -3.83 -16.46
N SER A 166 -4.87 -4.00 -17.76
CA SER A 166 -4.75 -2.95 -18.78
C SER A 166 -5.60 -1.69 -18.50
N THR A 167 -6.78 -1.86 -17.90
CA THR A 167 -7.65 -0.74 -17.54
C THR A 167 -7.08 0.12 -16.41
N VAL A 168 -6.35 -0.48 -15.48
CA VAL A 168 -5.67 0.24 -14.39
C VAL A 168 -4.40 0.91 -14.92
N THR A 169 -3.60 0.20 -15.72
CA THR A 169 -2.33 0.73 -16.23
C THR A 169 -2.53 1.90 -17.19
N ARG A 170 -3.53 1.84 -18.07
CA ARG A 170 -3.83 2.93 -19.02
C ARG A 170 -4.25 4.25 -18.39
N ARG A 171 -4.79 4.21 -17.18
CA ARG A 171 -5.26 5.39 -16.45
C ARG A 171 -4.34 5.77 -15.31
N LEU A 172 -3.16 5.17 -15.22
CA LEU A 172 -2.17 5.50 -14.20
C LEU A 172 -1.26 6.62 -14.70
N TRP A 173 -1.48 7.83 -14.18
CA TRP A 173 -0.93 9.09 -14.69
C TRP A 173 0.33 9.53 -13.96
N GLY A 174 0.57 9.05 -12.75
CA GLY A 174 1.73 9.46 -11.98
C GLY A 174 2.04 8.54 -10.81
N HIS A 175 3.32 8.46 -10.47
CA HIS A 175 3.81 7.86 -9.23
C HIS A 175 4.44 8.93 -8.33
N ILE A 176 4.22 8.79 -7.04
CA ILE A 176 4.88 9.56 -6.00
C ILE A 176 5.40 8.54 -4.99
N PHE A 177 6.71 8.50 -4.84
CA PHE A 177 7.39 7.62 -3.90
C PHE A 177 7.99 8.45 -2.79
N ASP A 178 7.78 8.04 -1.54
CA ASP A 178 8.25 8.77 -0.38
C ASP A 178 8.90 7.79 0.60
N SER A 179 10.17 8.02 0.91
CA SER A 179 10.93 7.19 1.85
C SER A 179 10.88 5.70 1.46
N LEU A 180 11.18 5.37 0.19
CA LEU A 180 11.24 3.96 -0.23
C LEU A 180 12.30 3.20 0.57
N VAL A 181 11.97 1.97 0.94
CA VAL A 181 12.95 1.05 1.52
C VAL A 181 13.72 0.41 0.36
N VAL A 182 14.97 0.84 0.16
CA VAL A 182 15.85 0.36 -0.91
C VAL A 182 17.11 -0.20 -0.30
N GLY A 183 17.46 -1.43 -0.65
CA GLY A 183 18.73 -2.05 -0.25
C GLY A 183 18.61 -3.54 0.08
N SER A 184 19.53 -4.02 0.92
CA SER A 184 19.70 -5.44 1.24
C SER A 184 18.62 -5.99 2.19
N LEU A 185 18.54 -7.34 2.27
CA LEU A 185 17.74 -8.04 3.29
C LEU A 185 18.04 -7.55 4.71
N GLU A 186 19.27 -7.14 4.97
CA GLU A 186 19.69 -6.59 6.26
C GLU A 186 19.01 -5.23 6.57
N ARG A 187 18.87 -4.35 5.57
CA ARG A 187 18.10 -3.10 5.73
C ARG A 187 16.61 -3.36 5.87
N MET A 188 16.08 -4.38 5.19
CA MET A 188 14.71 -4.84 5.40
C MET A 188 14.50 -5.35 6.83
N ALA A 189 15.42 -6.18 7.35
CA ALA A 189 15.39 -6.68 8.72
C ALA A 189 15.53 -5.55 9.74
N LEU A 190 16.34 -4.52 9.45
CA LEU A 190 16.40 -3.29 10.23
C LEU A 190 15.03 -2.59 10.25
N GLY A 191 14.37 -2.44 9.11
CA GLY A 191 13.03 -1.89 9.01
C GLY A 191 12.02 -2.65 9.88
N VAL A 192 12.01 -3.99 9.81
CA VAL A 192 11.16 -4.83 10.67
C VAL A 192 11.46 -4.58 12.15
N SER A 193 12.73 -4.50 12.53
CA SER A 193 13.12 -4.27 13.93
C SER A 193 12.65 -2.91 14.47
N GLN A 194 12.67 -1.86 13.64
CA GLN A 194 12.22 -0.52 14.02
C GLN A 194 10.69 -0.43 14.18
N LEU A 195 9.95 -1.35 13.57
CA LEU A 195 8.49 -1.42 13.61
C LEU A 195 7.95 -2.23 14.79
N MET A 196 8.82 -2.96 15.49
CA MET A 196 8.46 -3.82 16.61
C MET A 196 8.83 -3.16 17.95
N SER A 197 7.98 -3.38 18.94
CA SER A 197 8.20 -2.93 20.32
C SER A 197 8.34 -4.15 21.24
N PRO A 198 9.17 -4.07 22.29
CA PRO A 198 10.04 -2.95 22.67
C PRO A 198 11.31 -2.85 21.80
N GLN A 199 11.78 -1.62 21.57
CA GLN A 199 12.95 -1.34 20.71
C GLN A 199 14.25 -1.98 21.24
N ALA A 200 14.32 -2.26 22.55
CA ALA A 200 15.44 -2.97 23.18
C ALA A 200 15.68 -4.37 22.59
N LEU A 201 14.65 -5.02 22.03
CA LEU A 201 14.77 -6.31 21.37
C LEU A 201 15.18 -6.20 19.89
N GLY A 202 15.46 -4.99 19.39
CA GLY A 202 15.79 -4.72 17.99
C GLY A 202 16.86 -5.65 17.40
N PRO A 203 18.01 -5.89 18.06
CA PRO A 203 19.03 -6.82 17.57
C PRO A 203 18.52 -8.26 17.43
N ILE A 204 17.73 -8.73 18.40
CA ILE A 204 17.16 -10.09 18.40
C ILE A 204 16.10 -10.22 17.29
N ILE A 205 15.26 -9.20 17.11
CA ILE A 205 14.26 -9.16 16.04
C ILE A 205 14.94 -9.15 14.67
N ARG A 206 16.00 -8.35 14.50
CA ARG A 206 16.79 -8.33 13.26
C ARG A 206 17.43 -9.70 12.99
N ALA A 207 18.05 -10.32 13.99
CA ALA A 207 18.64 -11.65 13.86
C ALA A 207 17.58 -12.71 13.48
N THR A 208 16.41 -12.65 14.13
CA THR A 208 15.28 -13.55 13.84
C THR A 208 14.73 -13.33 12.43
N ALA A 209 14.58 -12.07 12.00
CA ALA A 209 14.14 -11.74 10.65
C ALA A 209 15.13 -12.23 9.58
N MET A 210 16.44 -12.05 9.83
CA MET A 210 17.48 -12.60 8.96
C MET A 210 17.44 -14.12 8.90
N LEU A 211 17.31 -14.79 10.05
CA LEU A 211 17.16 -16.25 10.12
C LEU A 211 15.92 -16.71 9.33
N TYR A 212 14.80 -16.01 9.46
CA TYR A 212 13.59 -16.26 8.69
C TYR A 212 13.82 -16.14 7.17
N PHE A 213 14.51 -15.10 6.72
CA PHE A 213 14.86 -14.94 5.31
C PHE A 213 15.79 -16.05 4.80
N HIS A 214 16.75 -16.49 5.63
CA HIS A 214 17.67 -17.57 5.29
C HIS A 214 17.02 -18.97 5.25
N LEU A 215 16.08 -19.26 6.15
CA LEU A 215 15.43 -20.57 6.22
C LEU A 215 14.32 -20.75 5.17
N CYS A 216 13.74 -19.67 4.68
CA CYS A 216 12.58 -19.71 3.78
C CYS A 216 12.79 -18.98 2.43
N PRO A 217 13.93 -19.10 1.73
CA PRO A 217 14.27 -18.22 0.61
C PRO A 217 13.28 -18.33 -0.56
N GLY A 218 12.76 -19.52 -0.86
CA GLY A 218 11.75 -19.72 -1.90
C GLY A 218 10.38 -19.10 -1.57
N CYS A 219 10.05 -18.96 -0.29
CA CYS A 219 8.79 -18.39 0.15
C CYS A 219 8.86 -16.87 0.39
N THR A 220 10.08 -16.31 0.54
CA THR A 220 10.29 -14.92 0.98
C THR A 220 11.20 -14.17 0.03
N VAL A 221 12.49 -14.49 0.01
CA VAL A 221 13.54 -13.76 -0.72
C VAL A 221 13.23 -13.69 -2.22
N GLN A 222 12.85 -14.81 -2.84
CA GLN A 222 12.47 -14.81 -4.27
C GLN A 222 11.28 -13.89 -4.57
N HIS A 223 10.33 -13.76 -3.64
CA HIS A 223 9.19 -12.87 -3.82
C HIS A 223 9.59 -11.40 -3.63
N TYR A 224 10.49 -11.11 -2.68
CA TYR A 224 11.03 -9.76 -2.51
C TYR A 224 11.87 -9.33 -3.71
N GLU A 225 12.73 -10.21 -4.22
CA GLU A 225 13.50 -9.96 -5.44
C GLU A 225 12.58 -9.73 -6.64
N ALA A 226 11.55 -10.55 -6.84
CA ALA A 226 10.57 -10.35 -7.91
C ALA A 226 9.81 -9.01 -7.77
N ALA A 227 9.48 -8.59 -6.54
CA ALA A 227 8.85 -7.30 -6.28
C ALA A 227 9.83 -6.13 -6.55
N LEU A 228 11.10 -6.25 -6.16
CA LEU A 228 12.13 -5.26 -6.46
C LEU A 228 12.39 -5.15 -7.97
N ASP A 229 12.43 -6.28 -8.66
CA ASP A 229 12.56 -6.35 -10.11
C ASP A 229 11.44 -5.60 -10.83
N ALA A 230 10.24 -5.56 -10.24
CA ALA A 230 9.12 -4.79 -10.78
C ALA A 230 9.34 -3.27 -10.70
N PHE A 231 10.25 -2.77 -9.84
CA PHE A 231 10.69 -1.38 -9.90
C PHE A 231 11.78 -1.17 -10.96
N TRP A 232 12.72 -2.10 -11.12
CA TRP A 232 13.77 -2.01 -12.15
C TRP A 232 13.23 -2.16 -13.57
N ARG A 233 12.17 -2.97 -13.73
CA ARG A 233 11.51 -3.24 -15.02
C ARG A 233 10.01 -2.99 -14.88
N PRO A 234 9.59 -1.73 -14.70
CA PRO A 234 8.22 -1.44 -14.38
C PRO A 234 7.30 -1.69 -15.59
N PRO A 235 6.12 -2.33 -15.40
CA PRO A 235 5.17 -2.58 -16.48
C PRO A 235 4.50 -1.30 -17.00
N VAL A 236 4.70 -0.18 -16.31
CA VAL A 236 4.15 1.14 -16.61
C VAL A 236 5.21 2.20 -16.37
N LYS A 237 5.20 3.24 -17.20
CA LYS A 237 6.23 4.28 -17.23
C LYS A 237 5.64 5.70 -17.08
N PRO A 238 4.80 5.96 -16.06
CA PRO A 238 4.25 7.30 -15.88
C PRO A 238 5.33 8.27 -15.38
N PRO A 239 5.09 9.59 -15.48
CA PRO A 239 5.86 10.58 -14.74
C PRO A 239 5.93 10.24 -13.24
N THR A 240 7.10 10.38 -12.62
CA THR A 240 7.38 9.93 -11.26
C THR A 240 8.07 11.01 -10.43
N LEU A 241 7.59 11.24 -9.21
CA LEU A 241 8.21 12.08 -8.19
C LEU A 241 8.74 11.22 -7.05
N VAL A 242 9.96 11.49 -6.57
CA VAL A 242 10.58 10.76 -5.46
C VAL A 242 11.02 11.71 -4.34
N PHE A 243 10.57 11.44 -3.12
CA PHE A 243 10.98 12.10 -1.88
C PHE A 243 11.88 11.14 -1.08
N TYR A 244 13.08 11.59 -0.73
CA TYR A 244 14.02 10.79 0.07
C TYR A 244 14.98 11.66 0.86
N SER A 245 15.70 11.07 1.81
CA SER A 245 16.76 11.74 2.57
C SER A 245 18.06 10.97 2.51
N ASN A 246 19.19 11.67 2.50
CA ASN A 246 20.53 11.07 2.43
C ASN A 246 20.90 10.30 3.70
N ASP A 247 20.33 10.67 4.85
CA ASP A 247 20.55 10.04 6.17
C ASP A 247 19.56 8.91 6.51
N ASP A 248 18.66 8.54 5.59
CA ASP A 248 17.65 7.52 5.87
C ASP A 248 18.30 6.11 6.00
N PRO A 249 18.26 5.48 7.19
CA PRO A 249 18.91 4.18 7.38
C PRO A 249 18.25 3.05 6.58
N LEU A 250 17.00 3.23 6.14
CA LEU A 250 16.24 2.23 5.38
C LEU A 250 16.37 2.40 3.86
N CYS A 251 16.98 3.48 3.41
CA CYS A 251 17.20 3.76 1.99
C CYS A 251 18.70 3.83 1.68
N ASP A 252 19.18 2.90 0.87
CA ASP A 252 20.49 3.04 0.25
C ASP A 252 20.41 4.07 -0.87
N THR A 253 20.85 5.30 -0.57
CA THR A 253 20.78 6.44 -1.49
C THR A 253 21.51 6.17 -2.81
N ALA A 254 22.65 5.47 -2.80
CA ALA A 254 23.37 5.16 -4.03
C ALA A 254 22.56 4.22 -4.94
N ARG A 255 21.98 3.17 -4.35
CA ARG A 255 21.08 2.25 -5.07
C ARG A 255 19.80 2.94 -5.54
N LEU A 256 19.25 3.86 -4.75
CA LEU A 256 18.10 4.66 -5.17
C LEU A 256 18.47 5.53 -6.39
N GLN A 257 19.62 6.21 -6.39
CA GLN A 257 20.06 7.01 -7.54
C GLN A 257 20.22 6.16 -8.81
N GLU A 258 20.77 4.95 -8.69
CA GLU A 258 20.85 4.03 -9.83
C GLU A 258 19.47 3.63 -10.35
N LEU A 259 18.51 3.40 -9.46
CA LEU A 259 17.12 3.14 -9.85
C LEU A 259 16.51 4.34 -10.58
N LEU A 260 16.68 5.56 -10.07
CA LEU A 260 16.18 6.78 -10.73
C LEU A 260 16.82 6.98 -12.12
N ALA A 261 18.13 6.75 -12.22
CA ALA A 261 18.85 6.82 -13.49
C ALA A 261 18.34 5.77 -14.49
N SER A 262 18.06 4.54 -14.02
CA SER A 262 17.49 3.48 -14.87
C SER A 262 16.11 3.85 -15.42
N TRP A 263 15.26 4.51 -14.61
CA TRP A 263 13.95 5.00 -15.05
C TRP A 263 14.09 6.10 -16.10
N GLN A 264 15.01 7.04 -15.89
CA GLN A 264 15.29 8.10 -16.88
C GLN A 264 15.80 7.52 -18.20
N GLN A 265 16.74 6.57 -18.14
CA GLN A 265 17.25 5.85 -19.32
C GLN A 265 16.15 5.07 -20.04
N ALA A 266 15.17 4.54 -19.29
CA ALA A 266 14.01 3.86 -19.84
C ALA A 266 12.92 4.81 -20.39
N GLY A 267 13.17 6.13 -20.40
CA GLY A 267 12.29 7.16 -20.96
C GLY A 267 11.22 7.68 -19.99
N MET A 268 11.31 7.40 -18.69
CA MET A 268 10.36 7.91 -17.70
C MET A 268 10.74 9.34 -17.27
N PRO A 269 9.79 10.29 -17.25
CA PRO A 269 10.01 11.58 -16.59
C PRO A 269 10.14 11.38 -15.07
N VAL A 270 11.31 11.70 -14.51
CA VAL A 270 11.59 11.53 -13.08
C VAL A 270 12.01 12.85 -12.47
N TRP A 271 11.38 13.21 -11.35
CA TRP A 271 11.79 14.31 -10.48
C TRP A 271 12.06 13.78 -9.09
N ALA A 272 13.00 14.42 -8.40
CA ALA A 272 13.36 14.04 -7.05
C ALA A 272 13.52 15.26 -6.16
N GLN A 273 13.05 15.15 -4.93
CA GLN A 273 13.28 16.10 -3.85
C GLN A 273 14.01 15.35 -2.74
N ALA A 274 15.27 15.72 -2.56
CA ALA A 274 16.16 15.14 -1.56
C ALA A 274 16.37 16.11 -0.40
N TRP A 275 16.64 15.58 0.79
CA TRP A 275 17.13 16.34 1.93
C TRP A 275 18.41 15.70 2.46
N GLU A 276 19.31 16.51 3.03
CA GLU A 276 20.48 15.97 3.72
C GLU A 276 20.08 15.21 4.99
N THR A 277 19.04 15.69 5.68
CA THR A 277 18.57 15.11 6.93
C THR A 277 17.06 15.20 7.02
N SER A 278 16.41 14.04 7.12
CA SER A 278 14.98 13.94 7.36
C SER A 278 14.63 12.52 7.79
N ARG A 279 13.86 12.42 8.87
CA ARG A 279 13.39 11.15 9.40
C ARG A 279 12.51 10.43 8.37
N HIS A 280 12.78 9.14 8.21
CA HIS A 280 12.01 8.21 7.39
C HIS A 280 10.48 8.41 7.55
N ALA A 281 9.78 8.54 6.42
CA ALA A 281 8.34 8.77 6.29
C ALA A 281 7.81 10.04 7.00
N ALA A 282 8.69 10.99 7.32
CA ALA A 282 8.33 12.24 8.01
C ALA A 282 8.68 13.51 7.24
N HIS A 283 8.98 13.40 5.94
CA HIS A 283 9.39 14.52 5.09
C HIS A 283 8.37 15.66 5.08
N LEU A 284 7.07 15.38 4.86
CA LEU A 284 6.01 16.39 4.93
C LEU A 284 5.95 17.10 6.29
N ARG A 285 6.32 16.42 7.39
CA ARG A 285 6.28 16.99 8.74
C ARG A 285 7.49 17.89 9.00
N GLN A 286 8.67 17.52 8.50
CA GLN A 286 9.92 18.23 8.77
C GLN A 286 10.21 19.34 7.76
N HIS A 287 9.81 19.14 6.49
CA HIS A 287 10.08 20.03 5.37
C HIS A 287 8.77 20.38 4.63
N PRO A 288 7.76 20.93 5.32
CA PRO A 288 6.41 21.06 4.77
C PRO A 288 6.31 21.98 3.55
N LEU A 289 7.15 23.01 3.45
CA LEU A 289 7.08 23.99 2.37
C LEU A 289 7.63 23.40 1.07
N GLU A 290 8.84 22.85 1.13
CA GLU A 290 9.54 22.20 0.02
C GLU A 290 8.75 20.99 -0.46
N TYR A 291 8.26 20.16 0.48
CA TYR A 291 7.44 18.99 0.16
C TYR A 291 6.19 19.39 -0.61
N ARG A 292 5.43 20.37 -0.11
CA ARG A 292 4.19 20.84 -0.75
C ARG A 292 4.47 21.46 -2.11
N HIS A 293 5.50 22.28 -2.22
CA HIS A 293 5.88 22.92 -3.48
C HIS A 293 6.24 21.88 -4.55
N ALA A 294 7.10 20.91 -4.22
CA ALA A 294 7.47 19.84 -5.13
C ALA A 294 6.26 18.98 -5.54
N LEU A 295 5.39 18.63 -4.58
CA LEU A 295 4.20 17.86 -4.85
C LEU A 295 3.22 18.61 -5.76
N ILE A 296 2.84 19.84 -5.42
CA ILE A 296 1.87 20.63 -6.19
C ILE A 296 2.40 20.90 -7.61
N THR A 297 3.69 21.21 -7.73
CA THR A 297 4.35 21.38 -9.03
C THR A 297 4.25 20.11 -9.87
N PHE A 298 4.53 18.94 -9.28
CA PHE A 298 4.40 17.66 -9.98
C PHE A 298 2.96 17.39 -10.39
N LEU A 299 1.99 17.54 -9.49
CA LEU A 299 0.57 17.33 -9.81
C LEU A 299 0.08 18.31 -10.90
N GLY A 300 0.58 19.55 -10.92
CA GLY A 300 0.35 20.53 -11.97
C GLY A 300 0.89 20.08 -13.34
N ARG A 301 2.08 19.47 -13.38
CA ARG A 301 2.67 18.87 -14.60
C ARG A 301 1.87 17.69 -15.14
N LEU A 302 1.17 16.96 -14.28
CA LEU A 302 0.25 15.90 -14.73
C LEU A 302 -1.01 16.46 -15.40
N GLY A 303 -1.29 17.76 -15.28
CA GLY A 303 -2.50 18.39 -15.82
C GLY A 303 -3.78 18.00 -15.06
N LEU A 304 -3.65 17.41 -13.86
CA LEU A 304 -4.76 16.89 -13.06
C LEU A 304 -5.27 17.89 -12.00
N VAL A 305 -4.55 18.99 -11.79
CA VAL A 305 -4.87 19.99 -10.76
C VAL A 305 -5.63 21.17 -11.38
N PRO A 306 -6.73 21.64 -10.73
CA PRO A 306 -7.44 22.85 -11.15
C PRO A 306 -6.51 24.07 -11.24
N PRO A 307 -6.76 25.03 -12.14
CA PRO A 307 -5.96 26.25 -12.26
C PRO A 307 -5.82 27.02 -10.93
N SER A 308 -6.85 27.01 -10.08
CA SER A 308 -6.87 27.68 -8.77
C SER A 308 -5.96 27.05 -7.70
N ALA A 309 -5.48 25.83 -7.93
CA ALA A 309 -4.59 25.11 -7.02
C ALA A 309 -3.14 25.05 -7.54
N ARG A 310 -2.83 25.75 -8.65
CA ARG A 310 -1.46 25.97 -9.12
C ARG A 310 -0.89 27.17 -8.38
N LEU A 311 0.19 26.96 -7.62
CA LEU A 311 0.97 28.04 -7.01
C LEU A 311 1.65 28.89 -8.08
#